data_AF-W9TJ29-F1
#
_entry.id   AF-W9TJ29-F1
#
_cell.length_a   1.000
_cell.length_b   1.000
_cell.length_c   1.000
_cell.angle_alpha   90.00
_cell.angle_beta   90.00
_cell.angle_gamma   90.00
#
_symmetry.space_group_name_H-M   'P 1'
#
loop_
_entity.id
_entity.type
_entity.pdbx_description
1 polymer ?
#
loop_
_entity_poly.entity_id
_entity_poly.type
_entity_poly.pdbx_seq_one_letter_code
_entity_poly.pdbx_strand_id
1 'polypeptide(L)'
;MLYIARDEHGMLRRVEPAPFEGMTGTLRADSDEAQRWLAAHDDANTQLAGLQGSDQDMARVLEDLVGVLVARGVIRFTDLPEAAQRKLHARAQTRARLGGLSTLLEDDEPPLI
;
A
#
# COMPACT_ATOMS: atom_id res chain seq x y z
N MET A 1 -3.83 -0.40 30.67
CA MET A 1 -2.35 -0.34 30.77
C MET A 1 -1.78 -0.92 29.49
N LEU A 2 -0.64 -0.41 29.03
CA LEU A 2 0.06 -0.92 27.85
C LEU A 2 1.24 -1.79 28.28
N TYR A 3 1.54 -2.80 27.49
CA TYR A 3 2.69 -3.68 27.68
C TYR A 3 3.80 -3.20 26.77
N ILE A 4 5.03 -3.11 27.28
CA ILE A 4 6.14 -2.48 26.56
C ILE A 4 7.38 -3.37 26.55
N ALA A 5 8.19 -3.23 25.51
CA ALA A 5 9.56 -3.71 25.47
C ALA A 5 10.49 -2.51 25.26
N ARG A 6 11.53 -2.44 26.07
CA ARG A 6 12.59 -1.44 25.97
C ARG A 6 13.85 -2.06 25.38
N ASP A 7 14.64 -1.24 24.69
CA ASP A 7 15.97 -1.64 24.23
C ASP A 7 17.04 -1.50 25.33
N GLU A 8 18.30 -1.78 24.99
CA GLU A 8 19.46 -1.69 25.89
C GLU A 8 19.71 -0.26 26.43
N HIS A 9 19.17 0.76 25.76
CA HIS A 9 19.28 2.16 26.16
C HIS A 9 18.05 2.64 26.95
N GLY A 10 17.08 1.75 27.23
CA GLY A 10 15.85 2.05 27.96
C GLY A 10 14.76 2.70 27.12
N MET A 11 14.92 2.79 25.80
CA MET A 11 13.94 3.41 24.90
C MET A 11 12.83 2.43 24.51
N LEU A 12 11.61 2.95 24.30
CA LEU A 12 10.48 2.14 23.87
C LEU A 12 10.72 1.57 22.46
N ARG A 13 10.83 0.24 22.38
CA ARG A 13 10.98 -0.50 21.12
C ARG A 13 9.65 -1.06 20.62
N ARG A 14 8.75 -1.44 21.54
CA ARG A 14 7.44 -2.02 21.22
C ARG A 14 6.44 -1.68 22.30
N VAL A 15 5.21 -1.35 21.91
CA VAL A 15 4.08 -1.08 22.80
C VAL A 15 2.86 -1.82 22.26
N GLU A 16 2.20 -2.60 23.11
CA GLU A 16 1.05 -3.44 22.75
C GLU A 16 -0.08 -3.30 23.79
N PRO A 17 -1.35 -3.47 23.39
CA PRO A 17 -2.49 -3.46 24.31
C PRO A 17 -2.62 -4.77 25.12
N ALA A 18 -1.89 -5.82 24.73
CA ALA A 18 -1.90 -7.14 25.39
C ALA A 18 -0.47 -7.60 25.75
N PRO A 19 -0.31 -8.49 26.75
CA PRO A 19 1.00 -9.06 27.09
C PRO A 19 1.59 -9.82 25.89
N PHE A 20 2.91 -9.72 25.72
CA PHE A 20 3.64 -10.42 24.67
C PHE A 20 4.99 -10.93 25.17
N GLU A 21 5.54 -11.92 24.47
CA GLU A 21 6.84 -12.51 24.78
C GLU A 21 7.96 -11.48 24.58
N GLY A 22 8.82 -11.32 25.60
CA GLY A 22 9.89 -10.31 25.59
C GLY A 22 9.45 -8.92 26.06
N MET A 23 8.28 -8.77 26.67
CA MET A 23 7.92 -7.52 27.36
C MET A 23 8.88 -7.26 28.53
N THR A 24 9.32 -6.02 28.67
CA THR A 24 10.22 -5.58 29.76
C THR A 24 9.47 -4.79 30.83
N GLY A 25 8.17 -4.52 30.65
CA GLY A 25 7.36 -3.84 31.65
C GLY A 25 5.98 -3.40 31.15
N THR A 26 5.35 -2.54 31.94
CA THR A 26 4.06 -1.92 31.60
C THR A 26 4.16 -0.41 31.71
N LEU A 27 3.37 0.29 30.90
CA LEU A 27 3.29 1.74 30.84
C LEU A 27 1.82 2.15 30.89
N ARG A 28 1.53 3.29 31.52
CA ARG A 28 0.17 3.83 31.47
C ARG A 28 -0.10 4.46 30.11
N ALA A 29 -1.27 4.19 29.55
CA ALA A 29 -1.66 4.71 28.24
C ALA A 29 -1.79 6.24 28.22
N ASP A 30 -2.04 6.86 29.37
CA ASP A 30 -2.16 8.31 29.55
C ASP A 30 -0.83 9.02 29.84
N SER A 31 0.29 8.29 29.86
CA SER A 31 1.61 8.91 30.04
C SER A 31 2.07 9.65 28.78
N ASP A 32 2.77 10.76 28.97
CA ASP A 32 3.37 11.54 27.87
C ASP A 32 4.31 10.71 27.00
N GLU A 33 4.99 9.71 27.58
CA GLU A 33 5.85 8.79 26.85
C GLU A 33 5.05 7.88 25.91
N ALA A 34 3.93 7.31 26.39
CA ALA A 34 3.04 6.48 25.57
C ALA A 34 2.40 7.29 24.44
N GLN A 35 1.88 8.49 24.74
CA GLN A 35 1.26 9.35 23.74
C GLN A 35 2.24 9.74 22.62
N ARG A 36 3.48 10.12 22.97
CA ARG A 36 4.53 10.43 21.99
C ARG A 36 4.91 9.23 21.13
N TRP A 37 5.02 8.04 21.73
CA TRP A 37 5.32 6.82 20.97
C TRP A 37 4.20 6.47 19.98
N LEU A 38 2.94 6.54 20.41
CA LEU A 38 1.79 6.26 19.56
C LEU A 38 1.71 7.27 18.42
N ALA A 39 1.86 8.57 18.70
CA ALA A 39 1.84 9.61 17.66
C ALA A 39 2.96 9.41 16.62
N ALA A 40 4.19 9.15 17.07
CA ALA A 40 5.32 8.92 16.16
C ALA A 40 5.14 7.65 15.29
N HIS A 41 4.54 6.58 15.85
CA HIS A 41 4.26 5.35 15.10
C HIS A 41 3.09 5.53 14.14
N ASP A 42 2.07 6.29 14.51
CA ASP A 42 0.94 6.62 13.64
C ASP A 42 1.39 7.49 12.46
N ASP A 43 2.24 8.48 12.70
CA ASP A 43 2.86 9.31 11.66
C ASP A 43 3.70 8.45 10.70
N ALA A 44 4.55 7.56 11.23
CA ALA A 44 5.38 6.67 10.42
C ALA A 44 4.54 5.69 9.58
N ASN A 45 3.49 5.10 10.17
CA ASN A 45 2.57 4.21 9.48
C ASN A 45 1.78 4.96 8.39
N THR A 46 1.34 6.18 8.69
CA THR A 46 0.62 7.04 7.75
C THR A 46 1.52 7.42 6.57
N GLN A 47 2.79 7.77 6.83
CA GLN A 47 3.77 8.06 5.79
C GLN A 47 4.07 6.82 4.93
N LEU A 48 4.24 5.64 5.55
CA LEU A 48 4.41 4.37 4.85
C LEU A 48 3.20 4.03 3.97
N ALA A 49 1.99 4.17 4.50
CA ALA A 49 0.75 3.95 3.75
C ALA A 49 0.63 4.94 2.58
N GLY A 50 1.00 6.21 2.80
CA GLY A 50 1.04 7.23 1.76
C GLY A 50 2.03 6.89 0.63
N LEU A 51 3.24 6.43 0.99
CA LEU A 51 4.23 5.96 0.01
C LEU A 51 3.73 4.74 -0.77
N GLN A 52 3.16 3.75 -0.09
CA GLN A 52 2.59 2.56 -0.74
C GLN A 52 1.46 2.91 -1.71
N GLY A 53 0.60 3.87 -1.34
CA GLY A 53 -0.44 4.40 -2.23
C GLY A 53 0.16 5.10 -3.45
N SER A 54 1.15 5.97 -3.24
CA SER A 54 1.85 6.67 -4.33
C SER A 54 2.55 5.71 -5.28
N ASP A 55 3.15 4.64 -4.79
CA ASP A 55 3.79 3.60 -5.61
C ASP A 55 2.76 2.85 -6.47
N GLN A 56 1.56 2.60 -5.93
CA GLN A 56 0.47 1.97 -6.68
C GLN A 56 -0.02 2.86 -7.83
N ASP A 57 -0.15 4.17 -7.60
CA ASP A 57 -0.52 5.13 -8.63
C ASP A 57 0.59 5.29 -9.68
N MET A 58 1.85 5.33 -9.25
CA MET A 58 3.01 5.37 -10.16
C MET A 58 3.05 4.16 -11.09
N ALA A 59 2.70 2.97 -10.60
CA ALA A 59 2.64 1.76 -11.41
C ALA A 59 1.61 1.87 -12.55
N ARG A 60 0.51 2.61 -12.38
CA ARG A 60 -0.48 2.88 -13.45
C ARG A 60 0.08 3.83 -14.49
N VAL A 61 0.68 4.93 -14.05
CA VAL A 61 1.32 5.91 -14.94
C VAL A 61 2.41 5.25 -15.79
N LEU A 62 3.22 4.38 -15.18
CA LEU A 62 4.25 3.63 -15.88
C LEU A 62 3.67 2.68 -16.93
N GLU A 63 2.57 2.00 -16.62
CA GLU A 63 1.89 1.12 -17.58
C GLU A 63 1.39 1.90 -18.80
N ASP A 64 0.75 3.06 -18.59
CA ASP A 64 0.28 3.92 -19.67
C ASP A 64 1.43 4.48 -20.50
N LEU A 65 2.51 4.91 -19.85
CA LEU A 65 3.72 5.37 -20.53
C LEU A 65 4.33 4.26 -21.40
N VAL A 66 4.45 3.04 -20.88
CA VAL A 66 4.92 1.89 -21.67
C VAL A 66 4.00 1.65 -22.87
N GLY A 67 2.68 1.71 -22.68
CA GLY A 67 1.70 1.59 -23.75
C GLY A 67 1.90 2.64 -24.85
N VAL A 68 2.10 3.90 -24.47
CA VAL A 68 2.37 5.01 -25.40
C VAL A 68 3.67 4.79 -26.15
N LEU A 69 4.75 4.40 -25.47
CA LEU A 69 6.05 4.16 -26.09
C LEU A 69 6.02 3.00 -27.09
N VAL A 70 5.30 1.92 -26.76
CA VAL A 70 5.09 0.78 -27.66
C VAL A 70 4.24 1.20 -28.87
N ALA A 71 3.13 1.93 -28.66
CA ALA A 71 2.26 2.39 -29.74
C ALA A 71 2.96 3.36 -30.70
N ARG A 72 3.89 4.17 -30.19
CA ARG A 72 4.74 5.07 -30.98
C ARG A 72 5.91 4.35 -31.66
N GLY A 73 6.13 3.07 -31.37
CA GLY A 73 7.25 2.29 -31.90
C GLY A 73 8.61 2.68 -31.33
N VAL A 74 8.65 3.40 -30.20
CA VAL A 74 9.90 3.84 -29.55
C VAL A 74 10.61 2.65 -28.90
N ILE A 75 9.84 1.73 -28.33
CA ILE A 75 10.31 0.44 -27.81
C ILE A 75 9.39 -0.67 -28.31
N ARG A 76 9.88 -1.91 -28.38
CA ARG A 76 9.02 -3.09 -28.53
C ARG A 76 8.71 -3.67 -27.17
N PHE A 77 7.52 -4.24 -26.99
CA PHE A 77 7.16 -4.91 -25.74
C PHE A 77 8.14 -6.03 -25.36
N THR A 78 8.67 -6.72 -26.37
CA THR A 78 9.67 -7.79 -26.22
C THR A 78 11.05 -7.30 -25.79
N ASP A 79 11.32 -5.99 -25.84
CA ASP A 79 12.59 -5.41 -25.36
C ASP A 79 12.61 -5.32 -23.82
N LEU A 80 11.46 -5.48 -23.16
CA LEU A 80 11.35 -5.49 -21.70
C LEU A 80 11.76 -6.86 -21.12
N PRO A 81 12.31 -6.93 -19.90
CA PRO A 81 12.56 -8.21 -19.23
C PRO A 81 11.27 -9.04 -19.11
N GLU A 82 11.36 -10.37 -19.21
CA GLU A 82 10.17 -11.24 -19.16
C GLU A 82 9.31 -11.01 -17.90
N ALA A 83 9.96 -10.73 -16.76
CA ALA A 83 9.25 -10.43 -15.52
C ALA A 83 8.38 -9.17 -15.62
N ALA A 84 8.84 -8.14 -16.35
CA ALA A 84 8.07 -6.93 -16.60
C ALA A 84 6.93 -7.21 -17.59
N GLN A 85 7.20 -7.97 -18.66
CA GLN A 85 6.18 -8.37 -19.63
C GLN A 85 5.01 -9.12 -18.97
N ARG A 86 5.31 -10.13 -18.14
CA ARG A 86 4.30 -10.90 -17.39
C ARG A 86 3.47 -10.00 -16.48
N LYS A 87 4.10 -9.07 -15.75
CA LYS A 87 3.42 -8.16 -14.83
C LYS A 87 2.49 -7.19 -15.57
N LEU A 88 2.96 -6.59 -16.66
CA LEU A 88 2.17 -5.68 -17.48
C LEU A 88 0.97 -6.39 -18.11
N HIS A 89 1.18 -7.60 -18.65
CA HIS A 89 0.10 -8.38 -19.24
C HIS A 89 -0.96 -8.79 -18.20
N ALA A 90 -0.54 -9.28 -17.04
CA ALA A 90 -1.46 -9.62 -15.95
C ALA A 90 -2.29 -8.40 -15.50
N ARG A 91 -1.66 -7.23 -15.37
CA ARG A 91 -2.36 -5.98 -15.01
C ARG A 91 -3.36 -5.55 -16.07
N ALA A 92 -2.98 -5.58 -17.34
CA ALA A 92 -3.87 -5.27 -18.45
C ALA A 92 -5.10 -6.20 -18.48
N GLN A 93 -4.90 -7.52 -18.27
CA GLN A 93 -5.99 -8.49 -18.18
C GLN A 93 -6.91 -8.23 -16.99
N THR A 94 -6.36 -7.98 -15.80
CA THR A 94 -7.17 -7.66 -14.62
C THR A 94 -8.00 -6.40 -14.86
N ARG A 95 -7.43 -5.36 -15.47
CA ARG A 95 -8.15 -4.13 -15.81
C ARG A 95 -9.25 -4.40 -16.83
N ALA A 96 -8.98 -5.17 -17.87
CA ALA A 96 -10.00 -5.52 -18.88
C ALA A 96 -11.18 -6.30 -18.25
N ARG A 97 -10.91 -7.21 -17.31
CA ARG A 97 -11.96 -7.95 -16.59
C ARG A 97 -12.78 -7.05 -15.66
N LEU A 98 -12.13 -6.14 -14.94
CA LEU A 98 -12.83 -5.21 -14.04
C LEU A 98 -13.59 -4.12 -14.80
N GLY A 99 -13.01 -3.57 -15.87
CA GLY A 99 -13.67 -2.60 -16.74
C GLY A 99 -14.85 -3.21 -17.50
N GLY A 100 -14.69 -4.43 -18.03
CA GLY A 100 -15.79 -5.18 -18.65
C GLY A 100 -16.90 -5.54 -17.66
N LEU A 101 -16.56 -5.85 -16.40
CA LEU A 101 -17.55 -6.04 -15.34
C LEU A 101 -18.28 -4.73 -14.98
N SER A 102 -17.58 -3.59 -15.00
CA SER A 102 -18.19 -2.27 -14.77
C SER A 102 -19.20 -1.92 -15.87
N THR A 103 -18.85 -2.15 -17.14
CA THR A 103 -19.74 -1.92 -18.28
C THR A 103 -21.00 -2.79 -18.21
N LEU A 104 -20.86 -4.06 -17.83
CA LEU A 104 -22.00 -4.98 -17.69
C LEU A 104 -22.94 -4.62 -16.52
N LEU A 105 -22.48 -3.83 -15.54
CA LEU A 105 -23.29 -3.35 -14.42
C LEU A 105 -23.99 -2.01 -14.75
N GLU A 106 -23.44 -1.22 -15.67
CA GLU A 106 -24.02 0.05 -16.13
C GLU A 106 -25.13 -0.15 -17.17
N ASP A 107 -25.14 -1.27 -17.89
CA ASP A 107 -26.15 -1.59 -18.91
C ASP A 107 -27.53 -2.02 -18.33
N ASP A 108 -27.64 -2.20 -17.00
CA ASP A 108 -28.87 -2.63 -16.31
C ASP A 108 -29.67 -1.47 -15.67
N GLU A 109 -29.29 -0.21 -15.90
CA GLU A 109 -30.05 0.95 -15.43
C GLU A 109 -30.93 1.50 -16.57
N PRO A 110 -32.24 1.15 -16.64
CA PRO A 110 -33.13 1.73 -17.65
C PRO A 110 -33.21 3.25 -17.44
N PRO A 111 -33.35 4.04 -18.53
CA PRO A 111 -33.41 5.48 -18.43
C PRO A 111 -34.55 5.86 -17.49
N LEU A 112 -34.20 6.60 -16.43
CA LEU A 112 -35.16 7.23 -15.54
C LEU A 112 -35.98 8.21 -16.40
N ILE A 113 -37.23 7.82 -16.69
CA ILE A 113 -38.27 8.67 -17.27
C ILE A 113 -38.99 9.39 -16.13
#